data_AF-A0A1G0EJJ7-F1
#
_entry.id   AF-A0A1G0EJJ7-F1
#
_cell.length_a   1.000
_cell.length_b   1.000
_cell.length_c   1.000
_cell.angle_alpha   90.00
_cell.angle_beta   90.00
_cell.angle_gamma   90.00
#
_symmetry.space_group_name_H-M   'P 1'
#
loop_
_entity.id
_entity.type
_entity.pdbx_description
1 polymer ?
#
loop_
_entity_poly.entity_id
_entity_poly.type
_entity_poly.pdbx_seq_one_letter_code
_entity_poly.pdbx_strand_id
1 'polypeptide(L)'
;MDTAECEYVKGKLDWGWGYEGDAFYAIKPTGGACPDGTAPVYRAYNNGMSGAPNHRYMTTQAEVAAMVAQGWVSEGTAFCGVE
;
A
#
# COMPACT_ATOMS: atom_id res chain seq x y z
N MET A 1 1.33 -9.27 6.56
CA MET A 1 1.54 -10.15 5.40
C MET A 1 0.77 -11.44 5.64
N ASP A 2 0.04 -11.95 4.65
CA ASP A 2 -0.52 -13.30 4.74
C ASP A 2 0.62 -14.30 4.55
N THR A 3 0.85 -15.17 5.53
CA THR A 3 1.97 -16.13 5.50
C THR A 3 1.83 -17.13 4.35
N ALA A 4 0.61 -17.56 4.03
CA ALA A 4 0.37 -18.50 2.95
C ALA A 4 0.60 -17.85 1.58
N GLU A 5 0.16 -16.60 1.39
CA GLU A 5 0.48 -15.81 0.20
C GLU A 5 1.99 -15.64 0.03
N CYS A 6 2.68 -15.27 1.11
CA CYS A 6 4.12 -15.06 1.11
C CYS A 6 4.88 -16.31 0.67
N GLU A 7 4.58 -17.47 1.28
CA GLU A 7 5.21 -18.73 0.92
C GLU A 7 4.85 -19.19 -0.50
N TYR A 8 3.62 -18.93 -0.96
CA TYR A 8 3.21 -19.22 -2.33
C TYR A 8 4.03 -18.44 -3.36
N VAL A 9 4.23 -17.13 -3.15
CA VAL A 9 4.95 -16.26 -4.09
C VAL A 9 6.46 -16.54 -4.07
N LYS A 10 7.04 -16.85 -2.91
CA LYS A 10 8.45 -17.27 -2.79
C LYS A 10 8.79 -18.48 -3.65
N GLY A 11 7.82 -19.37 -3.90
CA GLY A 11 8.00 -20.56 -4.74
C GLY A 11 7.91 -20.31 -6.26
N LYS A 12 7.57 -19.10 -6.72
CA LYS A 12 7.31 -18.78 -8.14
C LYS A 12 8.56 -18.45 -8.96
N LEU A 13 9.58 -19.30 -8.83
CA LEU A 13 10.80 -19.20 -9.64
C LEU A 13 10.49 -19.36 -11.14
N ASP A 14 9.46 -20.13 -11.49
CA ASP A 14 8.98 -20.32 -12.86
C ASP A 14 8.42 -19.05 -13.50
N TRP A 15 8.03 -18.05 -12.69
CA TRP A 15 7.58 -16.74 -13.16
C TRP A 15 8.73 -15.73 -13.25
N GLY A 16 9.97 -16.18 -13.00
CA GLY A 16 11.16 -15.33 -12.93
C GLY A 16 11.28 -14.54 -11.63
N TRP A 17 10.49 -14.85 -10.60
CA TRP A 17 10.58 -14.19 -9.30
C TRP A 17 11.71 -14.82 -8.48
N GLY A 18 12.56 -13.99 -7.87
CA GLY A 18 13.54 -14.41 -6.87
C GLY A 18 13.23 -13.74 -5.55
N TYR A 19 13.20 -14.49 -4.45
CA TYR A 19 13.05 -13.90 -3.13
C TYR A 19 14.37 -13.27 -2.67
N GLU A 20 14.37 -11.95 -2.50
CA GLU A 20 15.56 -11.17 -2.12
C GLU A 20 15.64 -10.87 -0.60
N GLY A 21 14.63 -11.28 0.17
CA GLY A 21 14.52 -10.98 1.61
C GLY A 21 13.44 -9.94 1.93
N ASP A 22 13.30 -9.65 3.23
CA ASP A 22 12.36 -8.64 3.73
C ASP A 22 13.02 -7.24 3.69
N ALA A 23 12.53 -6.36 2.82
CA ALA A 23 13.12 -5.03 2.64
C ALA A 23 12.75 -4.02 3.75
N PHE A 24 11.51 -4.08 4.24
CA PHE A 24 11.01 -3.21 5.30
C PHE A 24 9.81 -3.84 6.00
N TYR A 25 9.52 -3.31 7.19
CA TYR A 25 8.31 -3.64 7.95
C TYR A 25 7.38 -2.43 7.96
N ALA A 26 6.07 -2.69 7.91
CA ALA A 26 5.04 -1.68 8.04
C ALA A 26 3.95 -2.17 9.00
N ILE A 27 3.39 -1.26 9.79
CA ILE A 27 2.35 -1.61 10.77
C ILE A 27 1.03 -1.74 10.03
N LYS A 28 0.40 -2.92 10.13
CA LYS A 28 -0.88 -3.19 9.46
C LYS A 28 -2.03 -2.51 10.22
N PRO A 29 -2.87 -1.69 9.57
CA PRO A 29 -4.05 -1.13 10.21
C PRO A 29 -5.08 -2.22 10.53
N THR A 30 -5.84 -2.01 11.60
CA THR A 30 -6.94 -2.90 12.00
C THR A 30 -8.25 -2.17 11.76
N GLY A 31 -9.11 -2.72 10.90
CA GLY A 31 -10.36 -2.03 10.50
C GLY A 31 -10.14 -0.68 9.83
N GLY A 32 -8.97 -0.44 9.23
CA GLY A 32 -8.58 0.84 8.63
C GLY A 32 -7.97 1.86 9.62
N ALA A 33 -7.96 1.55 10.92
CA ALA A 33 -7.40 2.41 11.96
C ALA A 33 -5.97 2.00 12.34
N CYS A 34 -5.18 3.01 12.72
CA CYS A 34 -3.83 2.84 13.22
C CYS A 34 -3.81 2.71 14.74
N PRO A 35 -2.93 1.85 15.31
CA PRO A 35 -2.77 1.76 16.75
C PRO A 35 -2.22 3.06 17.34
N ASP A 36 -2.40 3.24 18.65
CA ASP A 36 -1.90 4.41 19.38
C ASP A 36 -0.39 4.62 19.15
N GLY A 37 0.01 5.89 19.00
CA GLY A 37 1.39 6.27 18.74
C GLY A 37 1.85 6.05 17.29
N THR A 38 0.92 5.81 16.36
CA THR A 38 1.22 5.68 14.92
C THR A 38 0.24 6.51 14.09
N ALA A 39 0.68 6.93 12.90
CA ALA A 39 -0.11 7.73 11.98
C ALA A 39 -0.45 6.95 10.69
N PRO A 40 -1.64 7.16 10.09
CA PRO A 40 -2.02 6.50 8.86
C PRO A 40 -1.23 7.03 7.65
N VAL A 41 -0.80 6.11 6.79
CA VAL A 41 -0.37 6.39 5.43
C VAL A 41 -1.46 5.92 4.49
N TYR A 42 -2.04 6.85 3.74
CA TYR A 42 -3.09 6.61 2.77
C TYR A 42 -2.52 6.20 1.42
N ARG A 43 -3.30 5.44 0.65
CA ARG A 43 -2.97 5.09 -0.74
C ARG A 43 -4.10 5.45 -1.69
N ALA A 44 -3.73 5.93 -2.87
CA ALA A 44 -4.64 6.10 -3.99
C ALA A 44 -4.05 5.45 -5.24
N TYR A 45 -4.91 4.80 -6.02
CA TYR A 45 -4.58 4.21 -7.31
C TYR A 45 -4.96 5.19 -8.42
N ASN A 46 -4.07 5.38 -9.40
CA ASN A 46 -4.32 6.27 -10.53
C ASN A 46 -5.34 5.72 -11.54
N ASN A 47 -6.07 4.66 -11.21
CA ASN A 47 -7.06 4.04 -12.09
C ASN A 47 -6.50 3.63 -13.47
N GLY A 48 -5.20 3.32 -13.57
CA GLY A 48 -4.56 2.95 -14.83
C GLY A 48 -4.44 4.10 -15.83
N MET A 49 -4.60 5.35 -15.37
CA MET A 49 -4.43 6.54 -16.21
C MET A 49 -3.09 6.50 -16.95
N SER A 50 -3.10 7.02 -18.18
CA SER A 50 -1.96 7.05 -19.11
C SER A 50 -1.32 5.70 -19.44
N GLY A 51 -2.00 4.57 -19.18
CA GLY A 51 -1.46 3.23 -19.45
C GLY A 51 -0.30 2.83 -18.53
N ALA A 52 -0.06 3.60 -17.46
CA ALA A 52 0.98 3.36 -16.48
C ALA A 52 0.35 3.29 -15.08
N PRO A 53 -0.15 2.11 -14.66
CA PRO A 53 -0.74 1.91 -13.33
C PRO A 53 0.23 2.34 -12.23
N ASN A 54 -0.24 3.18 -11.29
CA ASN A 54 0.59 3.71 -10.23
C ASN A 54 -0.20 3.93 -8.94
N HIS A 55 0.48 3.76 -7.82
CA HIS A 55 -0.02 4.01 -6.48
C HIS A 55 0.73 5.19 -5.87
N ARG A 56 -0.01 6.12 -5.26
CA ARG A 56 0.56 7.24 -4.52
C ARG A 56 0.27 7.08 -3.04
N TYR A 57 1.29 7.24 -2.21
CA TYR A 57 1.20 7.25 -0.76
C TYR A 57 1.21 8.68 -0.22
N MET A 58 0.34 8.98 0.74
CA MET A 58 0.12 10.31 1.31
C MET A 58 -0.12 10.21 2.82
N THR A 59 0.15 11.27 3.57
CA THR A 59 -0.06 11.31 5.03
C THR A 59 -1.27 12.13 5.43
N THR A 60 -1.95 12.79 4.48
CA THR A 60 -3.12 13.61 4.77
C THR A 60 -4.33 13.25 3.90
N GLN A 61 -5.53 13.35 4.50
CA GLN A 61 -6.78 13.12 3.76
C GLN A 61 -7.07 14.24 2.73
N ALA A 62 -6.51 15.44 2.94
CA ALA A 62 -6.63 16.55 2.01
C ALA A 62 -5.91 16.24 0.67
N GLU A 63 -4.71 15.66 0.73
CA GLU A 63 -4.00 15.21 -0.48
C GLU A 63 -4.77 14.10 -1.18
N VAL A 64 -5.32 13.13 -0.43
CA VAL A 64 -6.17 12.07 -1.01
C VAL A 64 -7.37 12.67 -1.75
N ALA A 65 -8.07 13.63 -1.14
CA ALA A 65 -9.20 14.30 -1.77
C ALA A 65 -8.79 15.04 -3.06
N ALA A 66 -7.62 15.68 -3.06
CA ALA A 66 -7.07 16.32 -4.26
C ALA A 66 -6.75 15.32 -5.37
N MET A 67 -6.25 14.12 -5.03
CA MET A 67 -6.00 13.06 -6.01
C MET A 67 -7.32 12.50 -6.57
N VAL A 68 -8.32 12.27 -5.72
CA VAL A 68 -9.64 11.78 -6.14
C VAL A 68 -10.31 12.78 -7.09
N ALA A 69 -10.20 14.08 -6.82
CA ALA A 69 -10.69 15.13 -7.72
C ALA A 69 -10.03 15.08 -9.11
N GLN A 70 -8.84 14.50 -9.23
CA GLN A 70 -8.11 14.29 -10.49
C GLN A 70 -8.40 12.92 -11.14
N GLY A 71 -9.35 12.16 -10.62
CA GLY A 71 -9.76 10.85 -11.16
C GLY A 71 -9.06 9.64 -10.56
N TRP A 72 -8.29 9.82 -9.48
CA TRP A 72 -7.69 8.70 -8.75
C TRP A 72 -8.74 8.01 -7.86
N VAL A 73 -8.50 6.74 -7.53
CA VAL A 73 -9.34 5.94 -6.64
C VAL A 73 -8.68 5.88 -5.27
N SER A 74 -9.37 6.35 -4.22
CA SER A 74 -8.89 6.20 -2.85
C SER A 74 -9.03 4.74 -2.41
N GLU A 75 -7.97 4.19 -1.84
CA GLU A 75 -7.93 2.81 -1.32
C GLU A 75 -7.88 2.76 0.21
N GLY A 76 -7.93 3.91 0.87
CA GLY A 76 -7.89 4.05 2.33
C GLY A 76 -6.47 3.96 2.92
N THR A 77 -6.40 3.56 4.19
CA THR A 77 -5.15 3.40 4.93
C THR A 77 -4.40 2.17 4.43
N ALA A 78 -3.21 2.36 3.87
CA ALA A 78 -2.37 1.25 3.38
C ALA A 78 -1.53 0.63 4.51
N PHE A 79 -0.91 1.48 5.33
CA PHE A 79 -0.15 1.06 6.51
C PHE A 79 -0.07 2.21 7.51
N CYS A 80 0.44 1.92 8.71
CA CYS A 80 0.71 2.90 9.74
C CYS A 80 2.22 3.11 9.89
N GLY A 81 2.64 4.36 9.98
CA GLY A 81 4.02 4.77 10.24
C GLY A 81 4.17 5.29 11.66
N VAL A 82 5.38 5.18 12.21
CA VAL A 82 5.77 5.92 13.41
C VAL A 82 6.08 7.37 13.02
N GLU A 83 5.63 8.34 13.81
CA GLU A 83 6.08 9.73 13.70
C GLU A 83 7.37 9.96 14.49
#